data_AF-A0A829LWJ5-F1
#
_entry.id   AF-A0A829LWJ5-F1
#
_cell.length_a   1.000
_cell.length_b   1.000
_cell.length_c   1.000
_cell.angle_alpha   90.00
_cell.angle_beta   90.00
_cell.angle_gamma   90.00
#
_symmetry.space_group_name_H-M   'P 1'
#
loop_
_entity.id
_entity.type
_entity.pdbx_description
1 polymer ?
#
loop_
_entity_poly.entity_id
_entity_poly.type
_entity_poly.pdbx_seq_one_letter_code
_entity_poly.pdbx_strand_id
1 'polypeptide(L)'
;MDKAWNKETESEKICERIKRCFTNRWRTRYWVSVVYYEPEHGYNLFLNIQPRNAYSRSIPIARLADCDYSELLDIITDVRQTYHFTLNYLNFPDDQVRKMRRNFR
;
A
#
# COMPACT_ATOMS: atom_id res chain seq x y z
N MET A 1 23.58 8.00 9.89
CA MET A 1 22.80 7.22 8.90
C MET A 1 21.77 8.16 8.34
N ASP A 2 21.99 8.61 7.11
CA ASP A 2 21.17 9.62 6.46
C ASP A 2 19.78 9.05 6.15
N LYS A 3 18.77 9.40 6.96
CA LYS A 3 17.37 9.15 6.63
C LYS A 3 16.97 10.10 5.49
N ALA A 4 17.25 9.71 4.25
CA ALA A 4 16.76 10.38 3.06
C ALA A 4 15.35 9.86 2.70
N TRP A 5 14.42 9.86 3.64
CA TRP A 5 13.00 9.64 3.35
C TRP A 5 12.44 10.94 2.78
N ASN A 6 12.40 11.06 1.45
CA ASN A 6 11.60 12.11 0.81
C ASN A 6 10.20 11.54 0.53
N LYS A 7 9.23 11.95 1.36
CA LYS A 7 7.81 11.54 1.28
C LYS A 7 7.26 11.60 -0.14
N GLU A 8 7.51 12.70 -0.85
CA GLU A 8 7.01 12.95 -2.20
C GLU A 8 7.59 11.94 -3.19
N THR A 9 8.88 11.61 -3.02
CA THR A 9 9.58 10.64 -3.86
C THR A 9 9.05 9.21 -3.69
N GLU A 10 8.59 8.84 -2.49
CA GLU A 10 8.16 7.46 -2.21
C GLU A 10 6.73 7.19 -2.67
N SER A 11 5.81 8.14 -2.45
CA SER A 11 4.44 8.03 -2.99
C SER A 11 4.45 8.00 -4.53
N GLU A 12 5.29 8.82 -5.18
CA GLU A 12 5.51 8.79 -6.62
C GLU A 12 6.06 7.45 -7.11
N LYS A 13 7.10 6.91 -6.47
CA LYS A 13 7.66 5.59 -6.82
C LYS A 13 6.61 4.48 -6.70
N ILE A 14 5.80 4.50 -5.64
CA ILE A 14 4.70 3.55 -5.45
C ILE A 14 3.69 3.70 -6.60
N CYS A 15 3.28 4.92 -6.90
CA CYS A 15 2.34 5.22 -7.98
C CYS A 15 2.86 4.77 -9.35
N GLU A 16 4.13 4.99 -9.65
CA GLU A 16 4.76 4.50 -10.87
C GLU A 16 4.81 2.97 -10.91
N ARG A 17 5.15 2.33 -9.79
CA ARG A 17 5.22 0.86 -9.72
C ARG A 17 3.84 0.25 -9.94
N ILE A 18 2.82 0.84 -9.32
CA ILE A 18 1.42 0.48 -9.56
C ILE A 18 1.09 0.64 -11.04
N LYS A 19 1.43 1.78 -11.67
CA LYS A 19 1.19 2.00 -13.12
C LYS A 19 1.76 0.90 -13.99
N ARG A 20 3.00 0.48 -13.70
CA ARG A 20 3.71 -0.57 -14.46
C ARG A 20 3.12 -1.95 -14.25
N CYS A 21 2.62 -2.24 -13.05
CA CYS A 21 2.07 -3.56 -12.69
C CYS A 21 0.56 -3.68 -12.95
N PHE A 22 -0.14 -2.55 -13.04
CA PHE A 22 -1.56 -2.51 -13.29
C PHE A 22 -1.84 -2.68 -14.78
N THR A 23 -2.77 -3.58 -15.08
CA THR A 23 -3.34 -3.73 -16.42
C THR A 23 -4.83 -3.85 -16.23
N ASN A 24 -5.62 -2.95 -16.82
CA ASN A 24 -7.06 -3.06 -16.73
C ASN A 24 -7.52 -4.34 -17.44
N ARG A 25 -8.03 -5.31 -16.68
CA ARG A 25 -8.54 -6.58 -17.18
C ARG A 25 -9.96 -6.78 -16.69
N TRP A 26 -10.82 -7.19 -17.61
CA TRP A 26 -12.21 -7.51 -17.33
C TRP A 26 -12.32 -8.58 -16.23
N ARG A 27 -13.35 -8.47 -15.38
CA ARG A 27 -13.63 -9.43 -14.28
C ARG A 27 -12.41 -9.73 -13.40
N THR A 28 -11.62 -8.71 -13.10
CA THR A 28 -10.44 -8.83 -12.23
C THR A 28 -10.55 -7.85 -11.07
N ARG A 29 -10.30 -8.33 -9.84
CA ARG A 29 -10.27 -7.51 -8.63
C ARG A 29 -8.84 -7.02 -8.40
N TYR A 30 -8.73 -5.77 -7.97
CA TYR A 30 -7.47 -5.11 -7.61
C TYR A 30 -7.60 -4.51 -6.21
N TRP A 31 -6.59 -4.70 -5.37
CA TRP A 31 -6.50 -4.04 -4.07
C TRP A 31 -5.03 -3.94 -3.65
N VAL A 32 -4.73 -2.99 -2.77
CA VAL A 32 -3.40 -2.86 -2.18
C VAL A 32 -3.44 -3.40 -0.77
N SER A 33 -2.53 -4.31 -0.44
CA SER A 33 -2.29 -4.74 0.94
C SER A 33 -1.15 -3.94 1.54
N VAL A 34 -1.39 -3.34 2.69
CA VAL A 34 -0.40 -2.69 3.53
C VAL A 34 -0.17 -3.61 4.70
N VAL A 35 1.07 -4.05 4.89
CA VAL A 35 1.45 -5.05 5.87
C VAL A 35 2.47 -4.43 6.82
N TYR A 36 2.13 -4.35 8.10
CA TYR A 36 3.11 -3.98 9.11
C TYR A 36 4.10 -5.12 9.33
N TYR A 37 5.39 -4.79 9.34
CA TYR A 37 6.49 -5.73 9.50
C TYR A 37 7.40 -5.29 10.65
N GLU A 38 7.19 -5.91 11.81
CA GLU A 38 7.87 -5.59 13.07
C GLU A 38 9.41 -5.59 12.94
N PRO A 39 10.08 -6.56 12.29
CA PRO A 39 11.54 -6.61 12.28
C PRO A 39 12.23 -5.41 11.61
N GLU A 40 11.50 -4.61 10.84
CA GLU A 40 12.00 -3.37 10.21
C GLU A 40 11.33 -2.12 10.73
N HIS A 41 10.46 -2.24 11.75
CA HIS A 41 9.60 -1.17 12.23
C HIS A 41 9.00 -0.36 11.06
N GLY A 42 8.39 -1.09 10.13
CA GLY A 42 8.05 -0.55 8.81
C GLY A 42 6.92 -1.28 8.11
N TYR A 43 6.67 -0.92 6.85
CA TYR A 43 5.51 -1.38 6.10
C TYR A 43 5.87 -1.92 4.72
N ASN A 44 5.28 -3.06 4.37
CA ASN A 44 5.36 -3.62 3.03
C ASN A 44 4.05 -3.41 2.29
N LEU A 45 4.12 -2.92 1.07
CA LEU A 45 2.96 -2.70 0.21
C LEU A 45 2.97 -3.71 -0.93
N PHE A 46 1.81 -4.30 -1.18
CA PHE A 46 1.60 -5.28 -2.26
C PHE A 46 0.39 -4.90 -3.09
N LEU A 47 0.55 -4.87 -4.41
CA LEU A 47 -0.57 -4.85 -5.34
C LEU A 47 -1.08 -6.27 -5.54
N ASN A 48 -2.33 -6.50 -5.21
CA ASN A 48 -2.99 -7.78 -5.38
C ASN A 48 -3.90 -7.75 -6.59
N ILE A 49 -3.86 -8.83 -7.37
CA ILE A 49 -4.63 -8.99 -8.60
C ILE A 49 -5.29 -10.36 -8.57
N GLN A 50 -6.61 -10.39 -8.69
CA GLN A 50 -7.39 -11.63 -8.69
C GLN A 50 -8.38 -11.65 -9.87
N PRO A 51 -8.04 -12.35 -10.97
CA PRO A 51 -9.00 -12.64 -12.02
C PRO A 51 -10.12 -13.53 -11.47
N ARG A 52 -11.33 -13.39 -12.02
CA ARG A 52 -12.45 -14.26 -11.66
C ARG A 52 -12.09 -15.73 -11.94
N ASN A 53 -12.36 -16.59 -10.96
CA ASN A 53 -12.08 -18.03 -10.98
C ASN A 53 -10.58 -18.40 -11.09
N ALA A 54 -9.68 -17.49 -10.71
CA ALA A 54 -8.25 -17.76 -10.66
C ALA A 54 -7.66 -17.41 -9.28
N TYR A 55 -6.49 -17.98 -9.00
CA TYR A 55 -5.73 -17.62 -7.80
C TYR A 55 -5.29 -16.16 -7.86
N SER A 56 -5.30 -15.52 -6.69
CA SER A 56 -4.74 -14.19 -6.54
C SER A 56 -3.22 -14.23 -6.64
N ARG A 57 -2.64 -13.22 -7.28
CA ARG A 57 -1.21 -12.93 -7.24
C ARG A 57 -0.98 -11.63 -6.46
N SER A 58 0.11 -11.59 -5.70
CA SER A 58 0.56 -10.41 -4.97
C SER A 58 1.90 -9.96 -5.53
N ILE A 59 2.01 -8.67 -5.85
CA ILE A 59 3.22 -8.08 -6.41
C ILE A 59 3.76 -7.08 -5.39
N PRO A 60 5.00 -7.23 -4.89
CA PRO A 60 5.59 -6.24 -4.00
C PRO A 60 5.80 -4.93 -4.75
N ILE A 61 5.26 -3.83 -4.21
CA ILE A 61 5.35 -2.49 -4.82
C ILE A 61 6.22 -1.53 -4.00
N ALA A 62 6.30 -1.70 -2.67
CA ALA A 62 7.22 -0.94 -1.84
C ALA A 62 7.55 -1.67 -0.52
N ARG A 63 8.71 -1.31 0.04
CA ARG A 63 9.20 -1.69 1.36
C ARG A 63 9.60 -0.40 2.07
N LEU A 64 8.89 -0.05 3.11
CA LEU A 64 9.04 1.18 3.88
C LEU A 64 9.68 0.85 5.23
N ALA A 65 11.00 0.70 5.26
CA ALA A 65 11.75 0.40 6.49
C ALA A 65 11.88 1.64 7.39
N ASP A 66 11.83 1.46 8.71
CA ASP A 66 11.88 2.53 9.71
C ASP A 66 10.86 3.67 9.47
N CYS A 67 9.70 3.31 8.93
CA CYS A 67 8.63 4.24 8.57
C CYS A 67 7.59 4.27 9.69
N ASP A 68 7.31 5.47 10.20
CA ASP A 68 6.32 5.63 11.25
C ASP A 68 4.88 5.61 10.72
N TYR A 69 3.92 5.51 11.64
CA TYR A 69 2.51 5.43 11.27
C TYR A 69 1.98 6.72 10.61
N SER A 70 2.47 7.89 11.01
CA SER A 70 2.08 9.19 10.41
C SER A 70 2.58 9.32 8.97
N GLU A 71 3.85 8.97 8.73
CA GLU A 71 4.48 8.96 7.41
C GLU A 71 3.75 7.98 6.48
N LEU A 72 3.38 6.80 6.98
CA LEU A 72 2.59 5.84 6.22
C LEU A 72 1.24 6.42 5.82
N LEU A 73 0.51 7.07 6.74
CA LEU A 73 -0.81 7.64 6.45
C LEU A 73 -0.72 8.66 5.33
N ASP A 74 0.30 9.51 5.37
CA ASP A 74 0.59 10.50 4.34
C ASP A 74 0.83 9.85 2.97
N ILE A 75 1.75 8.89 2.90
CA ILE A 75 2.08 8.17 1.66
C ILE A 75 0.84 7.48 1.08
N ILE A 76 0.08 6.78 1.92
CA ILE A 76 -1.13 6.06 1.49
C ILE A 76 -2.20 7.03 0.99
N THR A 77 -2.32 8.21 1.60
CA THR A 77 -3.28 9.23 1.18
C THR A 77 -3.01 9.65 -0.26
N ASP A 78 -1.77 9.97 -0.58
CA ASP A 78 -1.35 10.41 -1.91
C ASP A 78 -1.54 9.29 -2.97
N VAL A 79 -1.16 8.05 -2.62
CA VAL A 79 -1.34 6.88 -3.48
C VAL A 79 -2.83 6.62 -3.76
N ARG A 80 -3.69 6.77 -2.74
CA ARG A 80 -5.13 6.55 -2.87
C ARG A 80 -5.79 7.63 -3.74
N GLN A 81 -5.36 8.89 -3.63
CA GLN A 81 -5.85 9.97 -4.49
C GLN A 81 -5.57 9.69 -5.97
N THR A 82 -4.50 8.94 -6.28
CA THR A 82 -4.13 8.64 -7.67
C THR A 82 -4.89 7.46 -8.27
N TYR A 83 -5.03 6.34 -7.53
CA TYR A 83 -5.56 5.08 -8.08
C TYR A 83 -6.88 4.59 -7.48
N HIS A 84 -7.35 5.17 -6.38
CA HIS A 84 -8.59 4.81 -5.68
C HIS A 84 -8.76 3.30 -5.36
N PHE A 85 -7.67 2.54 -5.25
CA PHE A 85 -7.75 1.13 -4.89
C PHE A 85 -8.25 0.93 -3.46
N THR A 86 -8.94 -0.19 -3.25
CA THR A 86 -9.24 -0.67 -1.90
C THR A 86 -7.93 -0.97 -1.18
N LEU A 87 -7.82 -0.48 0.05
CA LEU A 87 -6.68 -0.74 0.92
C LEU A 87 -7.06 -1.82 1.93
N ASN A 88 -6.21 -2.83 2.07
CA ASN A 88 -6.33 -3.87 3.08
C ASN A 88 -5.16 -3.77 4.04
N TYR A 89 -5.44 -3.65 5.34
CA TYR A 89 -4.43 -3.46 6.38
C TYR A 89 -4.22 -4.78 7.12
N LEU A 90 -2.99 -5.30 7.13
CA LEU A 90 -2.61 -6.58 7.71
C LEU A 90 -1.53 -6.39 8.78
N ASN A 91 -1.63 -7.15 9.87
CA ASN A 91 -0.73 -7.09 11.03
C ASN A 91 -0.73 -5.73 11.77
N PHE A 92 -1.79 -4.95 11.61
CA PHE A 92 -1.97 -3.70 12.36
C PHE A 92 -2.77 -3.94 13.64
N PRO A 93 -2.50 -3.18 14.72
CA PRO A 93 -3.39 -3.09 15.87
C PRO A 93 -4.82 -2.65 15.47
N ASP A 94 -5.82 -3.20 16.14
CA ASP A 94 -7.24 -2.94 15.84
C ASP A 94 -7.62 -1.45 15.88
N ASP A 95 -7.03 -0.69 16.79
CA ASP A 95 -7.30 0.75 16.93
C ASP A 95 -6.76 1.54 15.72
N GLN A 96 -5.60 1.18 15.20
CA GLN A 96 -5.01 1.77 13.99
C GLN A 96 -5.84 1.43 12.76
N VAL A 97 -6.25 0.16 12.60
CA VAL A 97 -7.14 -0.25 11.50
C VAL A 97 -8.46 0.54 11.53
N ARG A 98 -9.05 0.74 12.71
CA ARG A 98 -10.27 1.54 12.87
C ARG A 98 -10.06 3.00 12.46
N LYS A 99 -8.93 3.62 12.82
CA LYS A 99 -8.58 4.98 12.41
C LYS A 99 -8.43 5.08 10.89
N MET A 100 -7.66 4.18 10.28
CA MET A 100 -7.46 4.14 8.83
C MET A 100 -8.78 3.97 8.07
N ARG A 101 -9.65 3.05 8.50
CA ARG A 101 -10.96 2.84 7.86
C ARG A 101 -11.88 4.06 7.96
N ARG A 102 -11.73 4.91 8.98
CA ARG A 102 -12.48 6.17 9.09
C ARG A 102 -11.93 7.23 8.15
N ASN A 103 -10.62 7.34 8.05
CA ASN A 103 -9.95 8.35 7.22
C ASN A 103 -10.09 8.07 5.72
N PHE A 104 -10.13 6.79 5.35
CA PHE A 104 -10.15 6.34 3.95
C PHE A 104 -11.46 5.62 3.60
N ARG A 105 -12.59 6.06 4.18
CA ARG A 105 -13.90 5.57 3.76
C ARG A 105 -14.34 6.19 2.44
#